data_AF-A0A7V6NZ42-F1
#
_entry.id   AF-A0A7V6NZ42-F1
#
_cell.length_a   1.000
_cell.length_b   1.000
_cell.length_c   1.000
_cell.angle_alpha   90.00
_cell.angle_beta   90.00
_cell.angle_gamma   90.00
#
_symmetry.space_group_name_H-M   'P 1'
#
loop_
_entity.id
_entity.type
_entity.pdbx_description
1 polymer ?
#
loop_
_entity_poly.entity_id
_entity_poly.type
_entity_poly.pdbx_seq_one_letter_code
_entity_poly.pdbx_strand_id
1 'polypeptide(L)'
;MSEICISNSPAYEKLPAHRLEYIALRLKIFIRLFGIKNSDWPLDCTKLIRKMKETQIIPFFYGFFRLPDKYEAITDYRSDHNVYLMQINRSRVRYPFETSADRRLNFTLAHEIGHIMLDHLKVPRNLKTKAGIAREEQEADEFAGRLLMPDFMIYTCNFYSLEKAAEYFMVSKTALWIRLNNMNRLDLLTSRKIRSCSCCENMTFSTFAEYCGICGQPIRQGLNGIRKIIYPTVIRMDKYKRVLSCPVCKSENSNFSGERCNRCSTYIFNYCSSYSDSCNSECSFANTGNARFCEMCGKPTYYYEKGLLQPWQEACDYNCVAEEKIVYV
;
A
#
# COMPACT_ATOMS: atom_id res chain seq x y z
N MET A 1 30.12 -3.59 -15.02
CA MET A 1 29.63 -4.97 -14.85
C MET A 1 30.17 -5.48 -13.53
N SER A 2 29.39 -5.38 -12.46
CA SER A 2 29.68 -6.13 -11.23
C SER A 2 28.97 -7.46 -11.37
N GLU A 3 29.74 -8.49 -11.75
CA GLU A 3 29.33 -9.87 -11.62
C GLU A 3 28.84 -10.07 -10.19
N ILE A 4 27.56 -10.41 -10.07
CA ILE A 4 27.06 -11.06 -8.88
C ILE A 4 27.76 -12.42 -8.91
N CYS A 5 28.81 -12.55 -8.11
CA CYS A 5 29.33 -13.86 -7.76
C CYS A 5 28.15 -14.66 -7.21
N ILE A 6 27.62 -15.57 -8.03
CA ILE A 6 26.96 -16.78 -7.56
C ILE A 6 28.08 -17.64 -6.98
N SER A 7 28.68 -17.18 -5.89
CA SER A 7 29.50 -18.01 -5.03
C SER A 7 28.53 -18.83 -4.20
N ASN A 8 28.69 -20.15 -4.20
CA ASN A 8 28.09 -21.05 -3.22
C ASN A 8 28.39 -20.50 -1.81
N SER A 9 27.49 -19.68 -1.28
CA SER A 9 27.60 -19.09 0.03
C SER A 9 27.09 -20.11 1.05
N PRO A 10 27.80 -20.34 2.17
CA PRO A 10 27.29 -21.19 3.23
C PRO A 10 25.88 -20.70 3.61
N ALA A 11 24.95 -21.64 3.81
CA ALA A 11 23.54 -21.40 4.06
C ALA A 11 23.32 -20.06 4.78
N TYR A 12 22.68 -19.11 4.10
CA TYR A 12 22.40 -17.76 4.64
C TYR A 12 21.68 -17.95 5.97
N GLU A 13 22.40 -17.80 7.09
CA GLU A 13 21.85 -18.10 8.40
C GLU A 13 20.70 -17.13 8.64
N LYS A 14 19.48 -17.65 8.75
CA LYS A 14 18.30 -16.81 8.97
C LYS A 14 18.50 -16.06 10.29
N LEU A 15 18.15 -14.77 10.30
CA LEU A 15 18.19 -13.97 11.52
C LEU A 15 17.41 -14.68 12.63
N PRO A 16 17.98 -14.82 13.84
CA PRO A 16 17.29 -15.45 14.96
C PRO A 16 15.97 -14.74 15.29
N ALA A 17 14.98 -15.48 15.80
CA ALA A 17 13.65 -14.96 16.11
C ALA A 17 13.67 -13.70 16.99
N HIS A 18 14.51 -13.68 18.04
CA HIS A 18 14.63 -12.52 18.94
C HIS A 18 15.09 -11.25 18.22
N ARG A 19 15.91 -11.36 17.16
CA ARG A 19 16.33 -10.20 16.34
C ARG A 19 15.19 -9.72 15.47
N LEU A 20 14.42 -10.63 14.87
CA LEU A 20 13.23 -10.29 14.09
C LEU A 20 12.16 -9.59 14.96
N GLU A 21 11.98 -10.04 16.20
CA GLU A 21 11.10 -9.40 17.18
C GLU A 21 11.60 -8.00 17.55
N TYR A 22 12.90 -7.84 17.79
CA TYR A 22 13.50 -6.53 18.05
C TYR A 22 13.31 -5.57 16.87
N ILE A 23 13.55 -6.02 15.63
CA ILE A 23 13.31 -5.23 14.41
C ILE A 23 11.83 -4.83 14.31
N ALA A 24 10.90 -5.76 14.56
CA ALA A 24 9.47 -5.48 14.54
C ALA A 24 9.07 -4.43 15.59
N LEU A 25 9.65 -4.50 16.79
CA LEU A 25 9.44 -3.51 17.84
C LEU A 25 9.96 -2.13 17.42
N ARG A 26 11.20 -2.03 16.93
CA ARG A 26 11.81 -0.77 16.51
C ARG A 26 11.09 -0.16 15.30
N LEU A 27 10.59 -0.98 14.38
CA LEU A 27 9.76 -0.52 13.27
C LEU A 27 8.42 0.05 13.74
N LYS A 28 7.73 -0.60 14.69
CA LYS A 28 6.49 -0.07 15.30
C LYS A 28 6.73 1.28 15.97
N ILE A 29 7.86 1.41 16.68
CA ILE A 29 8.28 2.68 17.29
C ILE A 29 8.49 3.74 16.20
N PHE A 30 9.24 3.43 15.15
CA PHE A 30 9.48 4.34 14.03
C PHE A 30 8.19 4.84 13.38
N ILE A 31 7.28 3.93 13.04
CA ILE A 31 5.97 4.25 12.45
C ILE A 31 5.19 5.20 13.36
N ARG A 32 5.17 4.94 14.68
CA ARG A 32 4.48 5.79 15.66
C ARG A 32 5.14 7.16 15.80
N LEU A 33 6.47 7.22 15.92
CA LEU A 33 7.22 8.47 16.08
C LEU A 33 6.97 9.43 14.92
N PHE A 34 6.96 8.92 13.69
CA PHE A 34 6.73 9.72 12.51
C PHE A 34 5.27 9.76 12.07
N GLY A 35 4.34 9.22 12.87
CA GLY A 35 2.90 9.24 12.59
C GLY A 35 2.54 8.71 11.20
N ILE A 36 3.22 7.65 10.75
CA ILE A 36 2.98 7.04 9.44
C ILE A 36 1.68 6.24 9.50
N LYS A 37 0.72 6.59 8.64
CA LYS A 37 -0.59 5.94 8.51
C LYS A 37 -0.57 4.95 7.36
N ASN A 38 -1.50 3.99 7.36
CA ASN A 38 -1.59 3.01 6.28
C ASN A 38 -1.81 3.65 4.90
N SER A 39 -2.51 4.78 4.85
CA SER A 39 -2.74 5.60 3.66
C SER A 39 -1.47 6.23 3.08
N ASP A 40 -0.37 6.30 3.85
CA ASP A 40 0.89 6.88 3.40
C ASP A 40 1.71 5.91 2.54
N TRP A 41 1.39 4.61 2.58
CA TRP A 41 2.04 3.62 1.72
C TRP A 41 1.46 3.62 0.30
N PRO A 42 2.27 3.30 -0.72
CA PRO A 42 3.70 2.93 -0.65
C PRO A 42 4.63 4.11 -0.27
N LEU A 43 5.68 3.84 0.52
CA LEU A 43 6.53 4.89 1.08
C LEU A 43 7.65 5.35 0.14
N ASP A 44 7.74 6.68 -0.02
CA ASP A 44 8.86 7.37 -0.66
C ASP A 44 9.83 7.86 0.43
N CYS A 45 10.97 7.16 0.58
CA CYS A 45 11.96 7.49 1.60
C CYS A 45 12.59 8.86 1.39
N THR A 46 12.55 9.46 0.21
CA THR A 46 13.04 10.85 0.00
C THR A 46 12.15 11.86 0.74
N LYS A 47 10.84 11.58 0.83
CA LYS A 47 9.90 12.37 1.65
C LYS A 47 10.09 12.07 3.13
N LEU A 48 10.34 10.80 3.47
CA LEU A 48 10.56 10.37 4.86
C LEU A 48 11.80 11.00 5.49
N ILE A 49 12.96 10.97 4.83
CA ILE A 49 14.19 11.60 5.35
C ILE A 49 14.05 13.12 5.47
N ARG A 50 13.23 13.74 4.60
CA ARG A 50 12.90 15.17 4.70
C ARG A 50 12.08 15.44 5.96
N LYS A 51 11.05 14.63 6.22
CA LYS A 51 10.26 14.68 7.47
C LYS A 51 11.13 14.44 8.70
N MET A 52 12.08 13.50 8.64
CA MET A 52 13.05 13.26 9.72
C MET A 52 13.89 14.51 9.99
N LYS A 53 14.40 15.15 8.94
CA LYS A 53 15.18 16.40 9.04
C LYS A 53 14.34 17.59 9.53
N GLU A 54 13.08 17.69 9.12
CA GLU A 54 12.21 18.80 9.53
C GLU A 54 11.78 18.68 11.00
N THR A 55 11.40 17.46 11.41
CA THR A 55 10.86 17.22 12.75
C THR A 55 11.94 17.13 13.83
N GLN A 56 13.17 16.74 13.47
CA GLN A 56 14.29 16.53 14.41
C GLN A 56 13.94 15.66 15.63
N ILE A 57 12.90 14.80 15.54
CA ILE A 57 12.53 13.83 16.59
C ILE A 57 13.72 12.93 16.91
N ILE A 58 14.47 12.58 15.86
CA ILE A 58 15.80 12.01 15.93
C ILE A 58 16.76 13.08 15.37
N PRO A 59 17.85 13.46 16.07
CA PRO A 59 18.83 14.41 15.54
C PRO A 59 19.44 13.89 14.24
N PHE A 60 18.97 14.42 13.11
CA PHE A 60 19.22 13.83 11.81
C PHE A 60 19.38 14.90 10.74
N PHE A 61 20.46 14.80 9.96
CA PHE A 61 20.66 15.57 8.75
C PHE A 61 20.98 14.65 7.59
N TYR A 62 20.71 15.14 6.39
CA TYR A 62 21.20 14.52 5.17
C TYR A 62 21.73 15.58 4.22
N GLY A 63 22.68 15.17 3.37
CA GLY A 63 23.28 16.01 2.34
C GLY A 63 23.72 15.20 1.13
N PHE A 64 24.07 15.90 0.06
CA PHE A 64 24.55 15.28 -1.19
C PHE A 64 26.06 15.40 -1.28
N PHE A 65 26.73 14.27 -1.42
CA PHE A 65 28.19 14.17 -1.41
C PHE A 65 28.69 13.42 -2.65
N ARG A 66 29.98 13.57 -2.97
CA ARG A 66 30.64 12.69 -3.94
C ARG A 66 31.12 11.45 -3.20
N LEU A 67 30.44 10.33 -3.41
CA LEU A 67 30.80 9.03 -2.84
C LEU A 67 31.28 8.09 -3.96
N PRO A 68 32.07 7.05 -3.65
CA PRO A 68 32.38 6.00 -4.60
C PRO A 68 31.10 5.39 -5.21
N ASP A 69 31.12 5.05 -6.50
CA ASP A 69 29.93 4.62 -7.27
C ASP A 69 29.20 3.38 -6.71
N LYS A 70 29.87 2.59 -5.87
CA LYS A 70 29.28 1.45 -5.17
C LYS A 70 28.28 1.85 -4.07
N TYR A 71 28.27 3.10 -3.62
CA TYR A 71 27.37 3.59 -2.58
C TYR A 71 26.32 4.54 -3.17
N GLU A 72 25.05 4.29 -2.84
CA GLU A 72 23.94 5.20 -3.14
C GLU A 72 23.69 6.15 -1.98
N ALA A 73 23.78 5.66 -0.75
CA ALA A 73 23.87 6.45 0.47
C ALA A 73 24.70 5.69 1.52
N ILE A 74 25.18 6.42 2.53
CA ILE A 74 25.78 5.89 3.76
C ILE A 74 25.40 6.81 4.92
N THR A 75 25.33 6.28 6.14
CA THR A 75 25.03 7.08 7.33
C THR A 75 26.10 6.92 8.39
N ASP A 76 26.55 8.05 8.91
CA ASP A 76 27.45 8.10 10.07
C ASP A 76 26.73 8.68 11.27
N TYR A 77 27.13 8.23 12.47
CA TYR A 77 26.77 8.87 13.72
C TYR A 77 27.95 9.70 14.23
N ARG A 78 27.73 10.99 14.42
CA ARG A 78 28.70 11.95 14.94
C ARG A 78 28.45 12.11 16.44
N SER A 79 29.25 11.41 17.24
CA SER A 79 29.08 11.32 18.70
C SER A 79 29.32 12.64 19.42
N ASP A 80 30.22 13.47 18.90
CA ASP A 80 30.54 14.81 19.37
C ASP A 80 29.33 15.77 19.32
N HIS A 81 28.46 15.59 18.33
CA HIS A 81 27.25 16.40 18.15
C HIS A 81 25.94 15.63 18.41
N ASN A 82 26.04 14.36 18.83
CA ASN A 82 24.91 13.43 18.99
C ASN A 82 23.95 13.44 17.79
N VAL A 83 24.48 13.39 16.57
CA VAL A 83 23.70 13.57 15.35
C VAL A 83 24.00 12.50 14.30
N TYR A 84 22.97 12.05 13.59
CA TYR A 84 23.10 11.18 12.43
C TYR A 84 23.23 12.02 11.16
N LEU A 85 24.22 11.74 10.33
CA LEU A 85 24.43 12.38 9.04
C LEU A 85 24.37 11.33 7.93
N MET A 86 23.29 11.38 7.13
CA MET A 86 23.16 10.57 5.93
C MET A 86 23.76 11.30 4.72
N GLN A 87 24.75 10.66 4.11
CA GLN A 87 25.42 11.14 2.91
C GLN A 87 24.85 10.42 1.69
N ILE A 88 24.17 11.15 0.81
CA ILE A 88 23.57 10.61 -0.41
C ILE A 88 24.52 10.88 -1.58
N ASN A 89 24.81 9.85 -2.38
CA ASN A 89 25.74 9.98 -3.49
C ASN A 89 25.12 10.78 -4.65
N ARG A 90 25.65 11.97 -4.89
CA ARG A 90 25.14 12.92 -5.90
C ARG A 90 25.11 12.34 -7.31
N SER A 91 26.05 11.48 -7.68
CA SER A 91 26.11 10.85 -9.01
C SER A 91 25.11 9.70 -9.20
N ARG A 92 24.48 9.24 -8.10
CA ARG A 92 23.58 8.08 -8.07
C ARG A 92 22.14 8.46 -7.70
N VAL A 93 21.86 9.75 -7.51
CA VAL A 93 20.49 10.23 -7.27
C VAL A 93 19.70 10.13 -8.57
N ARG A 94 18.70 9.25 -8.57
CA ARG A 94 17.73 9.14 -9.65
C ARG A 94 16.33 9.24 -9.05
N TYR A 95 15.72 10.39 -9.27
CA TYR A 95 14.39 10.74 -8.76
C TYR A 95 13.70 11.63 -9.80
N PRO A 96 12.40 11.43 -10.11
CA PRO A 96 11.48 10.45 -9.50
C PRO A 96 11.83 8.98 -9.82
N PHE A 97 11.26 8.03 -9.06
CA PHE A 97 11.58 6.60 -9.13
C PHE A 97 10.91 5.86 -10.31
N GLU A 98 11.24 6.26 -11.53
CA GLU A 98 10.58 5.75 -12.74
C GLU A 98 11.00 4.32 -13.09
N THR A 99 12.30 4.02 -13.00
CA THR A 99 12.85 2.70 -13.36
C THR A 99 13.23 1.84 -12.16
N SER A 100 13.43 0.54 -12.37
CA SER A 100 13.90 -0.36 -11.31
C SER A 100 15.29 -0.01 -10.78
N ALA A 101 16.12 0.69 -11.56
CA ALA A 101 17.42 1.15 -11.11
C ALA A 101 17.27 2.32 -10.14
N ASP A 102 16.31 3.22 -10.39
CA ASP A 102 16.06 4.41 -9.57
C ASP A 102 15.49 4.01 -8.20
N ARG A 103 14.63 2.99 -8.19
CA ARG A 103 14.02 2.42 -6.97
C ARG A 103 15.02 1.76 -6.00
N ARG A 104 16.27 1.50 -6.42
CA ARG A 104 17.31 1.00 -5.50
C ARG A 104 17.62 2.02 -4.40
N LEU A 105 17.67 3.30 -4.78
CA LEU A 105 17.90 4.39 -3.83
C LEU A 105 16.84 4.38 -2.72
N ASN A 106 15.57 4.14 -3.03
CA ASN A 106 14.51 4.08 -2.03
C ASN A 106 14.78 3.01 -0.95
N PHE A 107 15.18 1.81 -1.39
CA PHE A 107 15.57 0.73 -0.48
C PHE A 107 16.83 1.07 0.32
N THR A 108 17.85 1.64 -0.32
CA THR A 108 19.08 2.07 0.35
C THR A 108 18.78 3.11 1.44
N LEU A 109 17.92 4.10 1.17
CA LEU A 109 17.52 5.07 2.19
C LEU A 109 16.78 4.39 3.37
N ALA A 110 15.90 3.43 3.11
CA ALA A 110 15.23 2.67 4.16
C ALA A 110 16.21 1.80 4.97
N HIS A 111 17.22 1.22 4.32
CA HIS A 111 18.30 0.46 4.94
C HIS A 111 19.11 1.34 5.90
N GLU A 112 19.50 2.53 5.45
CA GLU A 112 20.17 3.51 6.30
C GLU A 112 19.31 3.96 7.49
N ILE A 113 17.99 4.14 7.29
CA ILE A 113 17.06 4.37 8.40
C ILE A 113 17.05 3.18 9.37
N GLY A 114 17.16 1.95 8.87
CA GLY A 114 17.32 0.75 9.68
C GLY A 114 18.57 0.82 10.57
N HIS A 115 19.71 1.22 10.03
CA HIS A 115 20.93 1.42 10.83
C HIS A 115 20.77 2.45 11.95
N ILE A 116 20.06 3.54 11.70
CA ILE A 116 19.73 4.55 12.72
C ILE A 116 18.81 3.92 13.77
N MET A 117 17.69 3.33 13.33
CA MET A 117 16.64 2.83 14.21
C MET A 117 17.03 1.60 15.00
N LEU A 118 18.03 0.83 14.58
CA LEU A 118 18.52 -0.34 15.31
C LEU A 118 19.76 -0.02 16.15
N ASP A 119 20.16 1.26 16.24
CA ASP A 119 21.31 1.76 16.99
C ASP A 119 22.66 1.16 16.53
N HIS A 120 22.73 0.63 15.31
CA HIS A 120 23.94 0.06 14.73
C HIS A 120 25.06 1.09 14.66
N LEU A 121 24.76 2.37 14.45
CA LEU A 121 25.80 3.40 14.25
C LEU A 121 26.41 3.92 15.57
N LYS A 122 25.87 3.55 16.74
CA LYS A 122 26.38 4.06 18.03
C LYS A 122 27.75 3.50 18.39
N VAL A 123 28.06 2.28 17.95
CA VAL A 123 29.39 1.67 18.09
C VAL A 123 30.15 1.82 16.77
N PRO A 124 31.35 2.42 16.77
CA PRO A 124 32.17 2.55 15.57
C PRO A 124 32.42 1.20 14.86
N ARG A 125 32.30 1.19 13.53
CA ARG A 125 32.42 -0.03 12.70
C ARG A 125 33.75 -0.77 12.89
N ASN A 126 34.85 -0.04 13.12
CA ASN A 126 36.19 -0.62 13.34
C ASN A 126 36.33 -1.39 14.67
N LEU A 127 35.39 -1.21 15.60
CA LEU A 127 35.35 -1.95 16.87
C LEU A 127 34.50 -3.22 16.80
N LYS A 128 33.90 -3.52 15.63
CA LYS A 128 33.01 -4.65 15.43
C LYS A 128 33.73 -5.79 14.71
N THR A 129 33.31 -7.00 15.02
CA THR A 129 33.74 -8.18 14.25
C THR A 129 33.10 -8.16 12.86
N LYS A 130 33.74 -8.80 11.87
CA LYS A 130 33.17 -8.95 10.52
C LYS A 130 31.80 -9.62 10.54
N ALA A 131 31.62 -10.65 11.39
CA ALA A 131 30.35 -11.33 11.57
C ALA A 131 29.28 -10.42 12.20
N GLY A 132 29.66 -9.58 13.17
CA GLY A 132 28.76 -8.60 13.76
C GLY A 132 28.27 -7.58 12.75
N ILE A 133 29.19 -7.04 11.95
CA ILE A 133 28.85 -6.13 10.84
C ILE A 133 27.89 -6.80 9.86
N ALA A 134 28.22 -8.00 9.37
CA ALA A 134 27.36 -8.71 8.41
C ALA A 134 25.94 -8.93 8.95
N ARG A 135 25.79 -9.20 10.25
CA ARG A 135 24.50 -9.32 10.90
C ARG A 135 23.74 -7.99 10.96
N GLU A 136 24.40 -6.89 11.30
CA GLU A 136 23.78 -5.56 11.34
C GLU A 136 23.27 -5.12 9.95
N GLU A 137 23.98 -5.47 8.88
CA GLU A 137 23.53 -5.22 7.49
C GLU A 137 22.28 -6.05 7.17
N GLN A 138 22.24 -7.33 7.55
CA GLN A 138 21.04 -8.18 7.41
C GLN A 138 19.84 -7.65 8.21
N GLU A 139 20.09 -7.16 9.43
CA GLU A 139 19.05 -6.58 10.28
C GLU A 139 18.52 -5.27 9.68
N ALA A 140 19.38 -4.43 9.09
CA ALA A 140 19.00 -3.22 8.37
C ALA A 140 18.21 -3.53 7.08
N ASP A 141 18.61 -4.56 6.32
CA ASP A 141 17.88 -5.04 5.14
C ASP A 141 16.47 -5.55 5.51
N GLU A 142 16.35 -6.33 6.59
CA GLU A 142 15.06 -6.82 7.06
C GLU A 142 14.17 -5.68 7.58
N PHE A 143 14.74 -4.69 8.26
CA PHE A 143 14.02 -3.46 8.65
C PHE A 143 13.49 -2.71 7.41
N ALA A 144 14.35 -2.48 6.42
CA ALA A 144 13.99 -1.79 5.18
C ALA A 144 12.89 -2.54 4.40
N GLY A 145 13.03 -3.87 4.29
CA GLY A 145 12.04 -4.73 3.67
C GLY A 145 10.67 -4.65 4.34
N ARG A 146 10.62 -4.68 5.68
CA ARG A 146 9.36 -4.55 6.44
C ARG A 146 8.76 -3.15 6.36
N LEU A 147 9.59 -2.10 6.34
CA LEU A 147 9.13 -0.72 6.23
C LEU A 147 8.49 -0.44 4.87
N LEU A 148 9.18 -0.83 3.78
CA LEU A 148 8.73 -0.53 2.42
C LEU A 148 7.65 -1.50 1.92
N MET A 149 7.70 -2.76 2.35
CA MET A 149 6.82 -3.83 1.91
C MET A 149 6.20 -4.57 3.11
N PRO A 150 5.33 -3.89 3.88
CA PRO A 150 4.72 -4.49 5.05
C PRO A 150 3.79 -5.65 4.67
N ASP A 151 3.66 -6.62 5.58
CA ASP A 151 2.95 -7.88 5.34
C ASP A 151 1.52 -7.69 4.83
N PHE A 152 0.79 -6.73 5.42
CA PHE A 152 -0.59 -6.47 5.02
C PHE A 152 -0.70 -6.04 3.54
N MET A 153 0.27 -5.27 3.02
CA MET A 153 0.28 -4.88 1.61
C MET A 153 0.65 -6.06 0.71
N ILE A 154 1.67 -6.83 1.10
CA ILE A 154 2.08 -8.04 0.37
C ILE A 154 0.91 -9.01 0.21
N TYR A 155 0.12 -9.24 1.25
CA TYR A 155 -1.04 -10.14 1.18
C TYR A 155 -2.21 -9.60 0.35
N THR A 156 -2.32 -8.28 0.24
CA THR A 156 -3.32 -7.65 -0.65
C THR A 156 -2.91 -7.68 -2.12
N CYS A 157 -1.65 -7.93 -2.47
CA CYS A 157 -1.20 -7.89 -3.87
C CYS A 157 -1.66 -9.11 -4.69
N ASN A 158 -1.98 -8.88 -5.97
CA ASN A 158 -2.29 -9.92 -6.95
C ASN A 158 -1.04 -10.52 -7.61
N PHE A 159 0.08 -9.80 -7.62
CA PHE A 159 1.32 -10.23 -8.29
C PHE A 159 1.09 -10.73 -9.73
N TYR A 160 0.32 -10.00 -10.55
CA TYR A 160 0.19 -10.27 -11.99
C TYR A 160 1.53 -10.17 -12.73
N SER A 161 2.38 -9.26 -12.25
CA SER A 161 3.76 -9.07 -12.70
C SER A 161 4.60 -8.67 -11.49
N LEU A 162 5.76 -9.30 -11.36
CA LEU A 162 6.73 -8.96 -10.31
C LEU A 162 7.27 -7.53 -10.51
N GLU A 163 7.46 -7.13 -11.77
CA GLU A 163 7.87 -5.78 -12.18
C GLU A 163 6.88 -4.74 -11.66
N LYS A 164 5.59 -4.95 -11.93
CA LYS A 164 4.52 -4.02 -11.55
C LYS A 164 4.28 -3.97 -10.04
N ALA A 165 4.39 -5.11 -9.35
CA ALA A 165 4.36 -5.13 -7.89
C ALA A 165 5.56 -4.38 -7.28
N ALA A 166 6.77 -4.57 -7.81
CA ALA A 166 7.96 -3.87 -7.34
C ALA A 166 7.89 -2.36 -7.62
N GLU A 167 7.33 -1.97 -8.78
CA GLU A 167 7.02 -0.58 -9.11
C GLU A 167 6.06 0.04 -8.08
N TYR A 168 4.97 -0.66 -7.75
CA TYR A 168 4.02 -0.23 -6.72
C TYR A 168 4.70 0.02 -5.37
N PHE A 169 5.55 -0.92 -4.90
CA PHE A 169 6.29 -0.75 -3.65
C PHE A 169 7.48 0.22 -3.73
N MET A 170 7.75 0.82 -4.90
CA MET A 170 8.92 1.67 -5.12
C MET A 170 10.25 0.98 -4.75
N VAL A 171 10.38 -0.31 -5.07
CA VAL A 171 11.61 -1.09 -4.87
C VAL A 171 12.08 -1.78 -6.16
N SER A 172 13.26 -2.40 -6.11
CA SER A 172 13.73 -3.28 -7.19
C SER A 172 13.00 -4.64 -7.16
N LYS A 173 12.95 -5.33 -8.30
CA LYS A 173 12.40 -6.71 -8.37
C LYS A 173 13.12 -7.67 -7.43
N THR A 174 14.44 -7.52 -7.32
CA THR A 174 15.27 -8.33 -6.44
C THR A 174 14.89 -8.13 -4.97
N ALA A 175 14.69 -6.88 -4.54
CA ALA A 175 14.27 -6.59 -3.17
C ALA A 175 12.89 -7.21 -2.84
N LEU A 176 11.93 -7.10 -3.76
CA LEU A 176 10.62 -7.73 -3.59
C LEU A 176 10.72 -9.26 -3.54
N TRP A 177 11.53 -9.88 -4.39
CA TRP A 177 11.75 -11.33 -4.37
C TRP A 177 12.37 -11.79 -3.05
N ILE A 178 13.40 -11.09 -2.56
CA ILE A 178 14.04 -11.38 -1.26
C ILE A 178 13.01 -11.27 -0.14
N ARG A 179 12.17 -10.22 -0.14
CA ARG A 179 11.11 -10.06 0.86
C ARG A 179 10.15 -11.24 0.87
N LEU A 180 9.65 -11.66 -0.28
CA LEU A 180 8.76 -12.81 -0.41
C LEU A 180 9.44 -14.10 0.04
N ASN A 181 10.70 -14.30 -0.30
CA ASN A 181 11.48 -15.46 0.12
C ASN A 181 11.69 -15.50 1.64
N ASN A 182 12.03 -14.36 2.27
CA ASN A 182 12.20 -14.26 3.72
C ASN A 182 10.89 -14.54 4.48
N MET A 183 9.75 -14.13 3.91
CA MET A 183 8.43 -14.45 4.45
C MET A 183 8.02 -15.91 4.19
N ASN A 184 8.78 -16.67 3.40
CA ASN A 184 8.41 -17.98 2.84
C ASN A 184 7.08 -17.91 2.07
N ARG A 185 6.85 -16.82 1.33
CA ARG A 185 5.62 -16.52 0.59
C ARG A 185 5.80 -16.41 -0.93
N LEU A 186 6.75 -17.16 -1.48
CA LEU A 186 6.94 -17.24 -2.94
C LEU A 186 5.71 -17.85 -3.65
N ASP A 187 4.85 -18.57 -2.94
CA ASP A 187 3.54 -19.07 -3.41
C ASP A 187 2.62 -17.95 -3.92
N LEU A 188 2.76 -16.72 -3.41
CA LEU A 188 1.98 -15.57 -3.87
C LEU A 188 2.26 -15.21 -5.35
N LEU A 189 3.44 -15.57 -5.87
CA LEU A 189 3.77 -15.33 -7.27
C LEU A 189 2.98 -16.25 -8.20
N THR A 190 2.67 -17.47 -7.76
CA THR A 190 1.95 -18.48 -8.54
C THR A 190 0.47 -18.59 -8.16
N SER A 191 0.02 -17.90 -7.12
CA SER A 191 -1.37 -17.91 -6.67
C SER A 191 -2.35 -17.51 -7.77
N ARG A 192 -3.59 -18.02 -7.68
CA ARG A 192 -4.68 -17.62 -8.58
C ARG A 192 -4.84 -16.10 -8.54
N LYS A 193 -4.83 -15.48 -9.72
CA LYS A 193 -4.93 -14.03 -9.86
C LYS A 193 -6.39 -13.58 -9.82
N ILE A 194 -6.69 -12.58 -9.00
CA ILE A 194 -8.06 -12.09 -8.80
C ILE A 194 -8.30 -10.85 -9.63
N ARG A 195 -9.36 -10.90 -10.46
CA ARG A 195 -9.80 -9.75 -11.25
C ARG A 195 -10.04 -8.56 -10.33
N SER A 196 -9.30 -7.48 -10.55
CA SER A 196 -9.34 -6.27 -9.73
C SER A 196 -9.22 -5.04 -10.61
N CYS A 197 -9.89 -3.95 -10.22
CA CYS A 197 -9.89 -2.72 -10.99
C CYS A 197 -8.46 -2.15 -11.06
N SER A 198 -8.00 -1.78 -12.25
CA SER A 198 -6.68 -1.17 -12.46
C SER A 198 -6.55 0.23 -11.84
N CYS A 199 -7.66 0.90 -11.52
CA CYS A 199 -7.68 2.25 -10.97
C CYS A 199 -7.90 2.27 -9.45
N CYS A 200 -8.91 1.57 -8.94
CA CYS A 200 -9.25 1.59 -7.50
C CYS A 200 -9.07 0.24 -6.81
N GLU A 201 -8.52 -0.77 -7.50
CA GLU A 201 -8.18 -2.09 -6.94
C GLU A 201 -9.39 -2.92 -6.45
N ASN A 202 -10.61 -2.42 -6.68
CA ASN A 202 -11.86 -3.11 -6.34
C ASN A 202 -11.92 -4.50 -6.99
N MET A 203 -12.24 -5.54 -6.22
CA MET A 203 -12.38 -6.91 -6.72
C MET A 203 -13.83 -7.39 -6.86
N THR A 204 -14.81 -6.62 -6.40
CA THR A 204 -16.23 -7.00 -6.46
C THR A 204 -16.93 -6.35 -7.64
N PHE A 205 -17.43 -7.16 -8.57
CA PHE A 205 -18.13 -6.70 -9.78
C PHE A 205 -19.41 -7.49 -9.97
N SER A 206 -20.49 -6.83 -10.40
CA SER A 206 -21.65 -7.54 -10.93
C SER A 206 -21.29 -8.31 -12.20
N THR A 207 -21.98 -9.42 -12.47
CA THR A 207 -21.73 -10.30 -13.63
C THR A 207 -21.73 -9.55 -14.98
N PHE A 208 -22.58 -8.55 -15.12
CA PHE A 208 -22.76 -7.76 -16.35
C PHE A 208 -22.13 -6.36 -16.26
N ALA A 209 -21.27 -6.11 -15.27
CA ALA A 209 -20.65 -4.81 -15.11
C ALA A 209 -19.73 -4.49 -16.31
N GLU A 210 -19.95 -3.33 -16.93
CA GLU A 210 -19.09 -2.75 -17.96
C GLU A 210 -18.13 -1.71 -17.37
N TYR A 211 -18.50 -1.12 -16.23
CA TYR A 211 -17.75 -0.11 -15.51
C TYR A 211 -17.58 -0.52 -14.04
N CYS A 212 -16.48 -0.08 -13.43
CA CYS A 212 -16.24 -0.31 -12.02
C CYS A 212 -17.22 0.52 -11.17
N GLY A 213 -18.04 -0.15 -10.35
CA GLY A 213 -18.99 0.55 -9.47
C GLY A 213 -18.36 1.49 -8.43
N ILE A 214 -17.05 1.39 -8.19
CA ILE A 214 -16.34 2.19 -7.19
C ILE A 214 -15.70 3.46 -7.77
N CYS A 215 -15.02 3.36 -8.92
CA CYS A 215 -14.32 4.50 -9.54
C CYS A 215 -14.84 4.92 -10.92
N GLY A 216 -15.80 4.18 -11.50
CA GLY A 216 -16.39 4.50 -12.80
C GLY A 216 -15.52 4.17 -14.01
N GLN A 217 -14.35 3.55 -13.84
CA GLN A 217 -13.50 3.18 -14.98
C GLN A 217 -14.07 2.00 -15.78
N PRO A 218 -13.97 1.99 -17.13
CA PRO A 218 -14.40 0.86 -17.95
C PRO A 218 -13.59 -0.41 -17.62
N ILE A 219 -14.30 -1.51 -17.36
CA ILE A 219 -13.71 -2.81 -17.02
C ILE A 219 -13.02 -3.45 -18.22
N ARG A 220 -13.47 -3.13 -19.45
CA ARG A 220 -12.91 -3.67 -20.70
C ARG A 220 -11.43 -3.33 -20.90
N GLN A 221 -10.93 -2.29 -20.21
CA GLN A 221 -9.52 -1.88 -20.26
C GLN A 221 -8.57 -2.82 -19.47
N GLY A 222 -9.13 -3.80 -18.74
CA GLY A 222 -8.37 -4.82 -18.02
C GLY A 222 -8.64 -4.80 -16.52
N LEU A 223 -8.66 -5.99 -15.92
CA LEU A 223 -8.83 -6.19 -14.47
C LEU A 223 -7.59 -6.81 -13.83
N ASN A 224 -6.48 -6.09 -13.97
CA ASN A 224 -5.15 -6.45 -13.49
C ASN A 224 -4.64 -5.50 -12.39
N GLY A 225 -5.55 -4.98 -11.55
CA GLY A 225 -5.19 -4.18 -10.38
C GLY A 225 -4.10 -4.84 -9.51
N ILE A 226 -3.20 -4.00 -8.99
CA ILE A 226 -2.05 -4.47 -8.22
C ILE A 226 -2.52 -5.10 -6.91
N ARG A 227 -3.49 -4.49 -6.24
CA ARG A 227 -4.08 -5.02 -5.02
C ARG A 227 -5.50 -5.56 -5.23
N LYS A 228 -5.92 -6.33 -4.24
CA LYS A 228 -7.25 -6.91 -4.06
C LYS A 228 -7.93 -6.13 -2.95
N ILE A 229 -8.82 -5.22 -3.32
CA ILE A 229 -9.55 -4.38 -2.36
C ILE A 229 -11.04 -4.72 -2.42
N ILE A 230 -11.62 -4.98 -1.26
CA ILE A 230 -13.08 -5.02 -1.08
C ILE A 230 -13.49 -3.70 -0.42
N TYR A 231 -14.32 -2.93 -1.12
CA TYR A 231 -14.87 -1.70 -0.56
C TYR A 231 -16.06 -2.02 0.34
N PRO A 232 -16.07 -1.51 1.60
CA PRO A 232 -17.10 -1.89 2.56
C PRO A 232 -18.50 -1.47 2.10
N THR A 233 -19.48 -2.33 2.39
CA THR A 233 -20.89 -2.06 2.12
C THR A 233 -21.45 -1.12 3.18
N VAL A 234 -21.43 0.19 2.88
CA VAL A 234 -21.91 1.25 3.79
C VAL A 234 -23.43 1.22 3.91
N ILE A 235 -24.14 1.02 2.80
CA ILE A 235 -25.60 0.97 2.76
C ILE A 235 -26.04 -0.47 2.48
N ARG A 236 -26.66 -1.11 3.47
CA ARG A 236 -27.11 -2.50 3.37
C ARG A 236 -28.38 -2.61 2.54
N MET A 237 -28.43 -3.61 1.68
CA MET A 237 -29.55 -3.89 0.78
C MET A 237 -29.99 -5.35 0.88
N ASP A 238 -31.22 -5.62 0.44
CA ASP A 238 -31.72 -6.98 0.20
C ASP A 238 -31.22 -7.54 -1.16
N LYS A 239 -31.63 -8.78 -1.47
CA LYS A 239 -31.27 -9.46 -2.73
C LYS A 239 -31.83 -8.78 -3.99
N TYR A 240 -32.74 -7.83 -3.85
CA TYR A 240 -33.34 -7.05 -4.93
C TYR A 240 -32.79 -5.62 -4.99
N LYS A 241 -31.68 -5.33 -4.28
CA LYS A 241 -31.03 -4.01 -4.21
C LYS A 241 -31.89 -2.91 -3.54
N ARG A 242 -32.91 -3.30 -2.76
CA ARG A 242 -33.66 -2.36 -1.90
C ARG A 242 -32.92 -2.18 -0.59
N VAL A 243 -32.78 -0.96 -0.10
CA VAL A 243 -32.14 -0.72 1.21
C VAL A 243 -32.94 -1.36 2.34
N LEU A 244 -32.25 -1.86 3.36
CA LEU A 244 -32.90 -2.41 4.56
C LEU A 244 -33.41 -1.32 5.52
N SER A 245 -32.81 -0.14 5.45
CA SER A 245 -33.17 1.06 6.21
C SER A 245 -32.84 2.29 5.37
N CYS A 246 -33.65 3.36 5.47
CA CYS A 246 -33.41 4.58 4.70
C CYS A 246 -32.01 5.14 5.01
N PRO A 247 -31.16 5.43 4.01
CA PRO A 247 -29.80 5.90 4.27
C PRO A 247 -29.77 7.28 4.93
N VAL A 248 -30.82 8.09 4.75
CA VAL A 248 -30.95 9.45 5.31
C VAL A 248 -31.62 9.42 6.68
N CYS A 249 -32.91 9.06 6.75
CA CYS A 249 -33.69 9.18 8.00
C CYS A 249 -33.71 7.91 8.87
N LYS A 250 -33.02 6.85 8.43
CA LYS A 250 -32.90 5.55 9.13
C LYS A 250 -34.21 4.81 9.41
N SER A 251 -35.33 5.21 8.80
CA SER A 251 -36.60 4.46 8.90
C SER A 251 -36.45 3.05 8.32
N GLU A 252 -37.08 2.06 8.96
CA GLU A 252 -37.07 0.67 8.52
C GLU A 252 -37.87 0.44 7.21
N ASN A 253 -37.53 -0.66 6.52
CA ASN A 253 -38.10 -1.07 5.22
C ASN A 253 -39.61 -1.29 5.22
N SER A 254 -40.21 -1.63 6.37
CA SER A 254 -41.67 -1.74 6.52
C SER A 254 -42.43 -0.47 6.14
N ASN A 255 -41.74 0.69 6.10
CA ASN A 255 -42.32 1.99 5.76
C ASN A 255 -42.02 2.45 4.32
N PHE A 256 -41.65 1.54 3.42
CA PHE A 256 -41.40 1.90 2.01
C PHE A 256 -42.59 1.51 1.14
N SER A 257 -43.24 2.51 0.53
CA SER A 257 -44.18 2.30 -0.57
C SER A 257 -43.58 2.86 -1.85
N GLY A 258 -43.42 2.02 -2.88
CA GLY A 258 -42.81 2.41 -4.15
C GLY A 258 -41.28 2.48 -4.08
N GLU A 259 -40.69 3.47 -4.76
CA GLU A 259 -39.23 3.61 -4.91
C GLU A 259 -38.58 4.61 -3.94
N ARG A 260 -39.39 5.24 -3.08
CA ARG A 260 -38.95 6.31 -2.19
C ARG A 260 -39.35 6.02 -0.74
N CYS A 261 -38.56 6.53 0.19
CA CYS A 261 -38.88 6.50 1.61
C CYS A 261 -40.08 7.40 1.91
N ASN A 262 -41.09 6.90 2.62
CA ASN A 262 -42.30 7.66 2.93
C ASN A 262 -42.06 8.87 3.86
N ARG A 263 -40.95 8.89 4.59
CA ARG A 263 -40.63 9.94 5.57
C ARG A 263 -39.82 11.10 4.99
N CYS A 264 -38.84 10.81 4.13
CA CYS A 264 -37.91 11.82 3.61
C CYS A 264 -37.76 11.80 2.08
N SER A 265 -38.55 10.99 1.39
CA SER A 265 -38.61 10.88 -0.07
C SER A 265 -37.30 10.48 -0.76
N THR A 266 -36.28 10.06 -0.01
CA THR A 266 -35.02 9.52 -0.54
C THR A 266 -35.28 8.21 -1.28
N TYR A 267 -34.64 8.00 -2.43
CA TYR A 267 -34.74 6.73 -3.15
C TYR A 267 -34.23 5.56 -2.28
N ILE A 268 -34.94 4.44 -2.34
CA ILE A 268 -34.59 3.20 -1.63
C ILE A 268 -33.69 2.27 -2.47
N PHE A 269 -33.38 2.69 -3.69
CA PHE A 269 -32.44 2.04 -4.60
C PHE A 269 -31.34 3.04 -4.99
N ASN A 270 -30.14 2.52 -5.25
CA ASN A 270 -29.02 3.32 -5.73
C ASN A 270 -29.03 3.44 -7.26
N TYR A 271 -30.00 4.17 -7.81
CA TYR A 271 -30.13 4.33 -9.26
C TYR A 271 -28.94 5.07 -9.88
N CYS A 272 -28.67 4.80 -11.15
CA CYS A 272 -27.89 5.68 -12.01
C CYS A 272 -28.45 7.11 -11.95
N SER A 273 -27.60 8.14 -11.95
CA SER A 273 -28.05 9.54 -11.90
C SER A 273 -28.94 9.92 -13.09
N SER A 274 -28.72 9.31 -14.26
CA SER A 274 -29.59 9.50 -15.44
C SER A 274 -31.01 8.93 -15.30
N TYR A 275 -31.34 8.24 -14.21
CA TYR A 275 -32.71 7.79 -13.95
C TYR A 275 -33.67 8.95 -13.72
N SER A 276 -33.20 10.06 -13.12
CA SER A 276 -34.02 11.25 -12.87
C SER A 276 -34.07 12.24 -14.04
N ASP A 277 -33.30 12.00 -15.11
CA ASP A 277 -33.21 12.92 -16.24
C ASP A 277 -34.43 12.74 -17.17
N SER A 278 -35.35 13.71 -17.13
CA SER A 278 -36.62 13.70 -17.87
C SER A 278 -36.50 13.80 -19.40
N CYS A 279 -35.30 14.02 -19.95
CA CYS A 279 -35.10 14.30 -21.38
C CYS A 279 -34.48 13.16 -22.21
N ASN A 280 -34.11 12.03 -21.61
CA ASN A 280 -33.80 10.74 -22.25
C ASN A 280 -33.08 9.88 -21.20
N SER A 281 -33.82 9.02 -20.46
CA SER A 281 -33.19 8.16 -19.48
C SER A 281 -32.42 7.02 -20.17
N GLU A 282 -31.16 7.27 -20.55
CA GLU A 282 -30.30 6.26 -21.19
C GLU A 282 -29.99 5.07 -20.27
N CYS A 283 -30.11 5.24 -18.94
CA CYS A 283 -29.78 4.19 -17.98
C CYS A 283 -30.60 4.32 -16.70
N SER A 284 -31.39 3.28 -16.38
CA SER A 284 -32.21 3.16 -15.17
C SER A 284 -31.68 2.10 -14.18
N PHE A 285 -30.42 1.67 -14.35
CA PHE A 285 -29.87 0.56 -13.58
C PHE A 285 -29.75 0.90 -12.08
N ALA A 286 -30.23 -0.01 -11.23
CA ALA A 286 -30.06 0.04 -9.79
C ALA A 286 -28.73 -0.63 -9.40
N ASN A 287 -27.86 0.11 -8.71
CA ASN A 287 -26.53 -0.32 -8.31
C ASN A 287 -26.49 -0.83 -6.86
N THR A 288 -25.37 -1.43 -6.45
CA THR A 288 -25.16 -1.85 -5.06
C THR A 288 -25.04 -0.66 -4.11
N GLY A 289 -25.23 -0.89 -2.81
CA GLY A 289 -25.22 0.16 -1.80
C GLY A 289 -23.84 0.78 -1.49
N ASN A 290 -22.77 0.25 -2.08
CA ASN A 290 -21.44 0.84 -2.07
C ASN A 290 -20.99 1.37 -3.44
N ALA A 291 -21.83 1.30 -4.47
CA ALA A 291 -21.47 1.80 -5.79
C ALA A 291 -21.55 3.32 -5.85
N ARG A 292 -20.42 3.97 -6.14
CA ARG A 292 -20.35 5.42 -6.41
C ARG A 292 -20.69 5.75 -7.87
N PHE A 293 -20.44 4.79 -8.77
CA PHE A 293 -20.69 4.90 -10.20
C PHE A 293 -21.54 3.74 -10.70
N CYS A 294 -22.30 3.98 -11.76
CA CYS A 294 -23.16 3.00 -12.38
C CYS A 294 -22.33 1.93 -13.10
N GLU A 295 -22.55 0.66 -12.77
CA GLU A 295 -21.80 -0.45 -13.36
C GLU A 295 -22.10 -0.66 -14.86
N MET A 296 -23.17 -0.07 -15.38
CA MET A 296 -23.58 -0.21 -16.79
C MET A 296 -23.10 0.93 -17.69
N CYS A 297 -23.07 2.18 -17.21
CA CYS A 297 -22.76 3.34 -18.05
C CYS A 297 -21.65 4.25 -17.49
N GLY A 298 -21.12 3.96 -16.29
CA GLY A 298 -20.04 4.73 -15.67
C GLY A 298 -20.43 6.09 -15.08
N LYS A 299 -21.66 6.57 -15.30
CA LYS A 299 -22.16 7.82 -14.67
C LYS A 299 -22.28 7.68 -13.15
N PRO A 300 -22.21 8.76 -12.37
CA PRO A 300 -22.43 8.72 -10.92
C PRO A 300 -23.76 8.06 -10.53
N THR A 301 -23.82 7.50 -9.32
CA THR A 301 -25.07 7.01 -8.74
C THR A 301 -25.75 8.07 -7.89
N TYR A 302 -27.06 7.94 -7.70
CA TYR A 302 -27.86 8.82 -6.85
C TYR A 302 -27.28 8.92 -5.42
N TYR A 303 -26.81 7.82 -4.82
CA TYR A 303 -26.23 7.87 -3.47
C TYR A 303 -24.92 8.63 -3.42
N TYR A 304 -24.11 8.58 -4.49
CA TYR A 304 -22.89 9.35 -4.55
C TYR A 304 -23.17 10.85 -4.75
N GLU A 305 -24.07 11.20 -5.67
CA GLU A 305 -24.46 12.60 -5.90
C GLU A 305 -25.12 13.25 -4.67
N LYS A 306 -25.84 12.47 -3.86
CA LYS A 306 -26.41 12.93 -2.59
C LYS A 306 -25.43 12.96 -1.42
N GLY A 307 -24.15 12.62 -1.64
CA GLY A 307 -23.14 12.59 -0.59
C GLY A 307 -23.37 11.52 0.48
N LEU A 308 -24.18 10.49 0.17
CA LEU A 308 -24.42 9.36 1.08
C LEU A 308 -23.25 8.37 1.07
N LEU A 309 -22.40 8.45 0.04
CA LEU A 309 -21.18 7.69 -0.10
C LEU A 309 -20.00 8.66 -0.21
N GLN A 310 -18.99 8.50 0.62
CA GLN A 310 -17.74 9.23 0.49
C GLN A 310 -16.97 8.81 -0.78
N PRO A 311 -16.14 9.71 -1.34
CA PRO A 311 -15.20 9.38 -2.41
C PRO A 311 -14.39 8.12 -2.07
N TRP A 312 -14.11 7.29 -3.07
CA TRP A 312 -13.48 6.00 -2.83
C TRP A 312 -12.02 6.14 -2.31
N GLN A 313 -11.34 7.23 -2.64
CA GLN A 313 -10.00 7.56 -2.16
C GLN A 313 -9.97 7.76 -0.64
N GLU A 314 -11.05 8.29 -0.07
CA GLU A 314 -11.22 8.47 1.38
C GLU A 314 -11.80 7.21 2.05
N ALA A 315 -12.56 6.41 1.29
CA ALA A 315 -13.10 5.14 1.78
C ALA A 315 -12.09 3.98 1.78
N CYS A 316 -10.98 4.12 1.04
CA CYS A 316 -9.88 3.16 0.95
C CYS A 316 -8.96 3.25 2.18
N ASP A 317 -9.54 3.21 3.38
CA ASP A 317 -8.83 3.10 4.66
C ASP A 317 -9.20 1.79 5.36
N TYR A 318 -8.38 1.40 6.36
CA TYR A 318 -8.36 0.21 7.27
C TYR A 318 -9.36 -0.96 7.11
N ASN A 319 -10.60 -0.75 6.69
CA ASN A 319 -11.66 -1.75 6.50
C ASN A 319 -11.69 -2.36 5.08
N CYS A 320 -10.77 -1.98 4.20
CA CYS A 320 -10.54 -2.69 2.94
C CYS A 320 -9.92 -4.06 3.22
N VAL A 321 -10.77 -5.04 3.50
CA VAL A 321 -10.36 -6.38 3.87
C VAL A 321 -9.81 -7.09 2.63
N ALA A 322 -8.52 -7.41 2.60
CA ALA A 322 -8.05 -8.53 1.79
C ALA A 322 -8.36 -9.78 2.60
N GLU A 323 -9.35 -10.57 2.13
CA GLU A 323 -9.76 -11.89 2.66
C GLU A 323 -9.06 -12.21 3.99
N GLU A 324 -9.57 -11.59 5.07
CA GLU A 324 -8.99 -11.81 6.39
C GLU A 324 -9.12 -13.30 6.69
N LYS A 325 -7.96 -13.93 6.87
CA LYS A 325 -7.76 -15.25 7.49
C LYS A 325 -8.26 -16.46 6.68
N ILE A 326 -7.41 -16.94 5.79
CA ILE A 326 -7.24 -18.41 5.69
C ILE A 326 -6.37 -18.81 6.88
N VAL A 327 -7.02 -19.16 7.99
CA VAL A 327 -6.39 -19.98 9.02
C VAL A 327 -6.17 -21.34 8.36
N TYR A 328 -4.93 -21.62 7.97
CA TYR A 328 -4.54 -23.00 7.71
C TYR A 328 -4.54 -23.69 9.08
N VAL A 329 -5.57 -24.51 9.31
CA VAL A 329 -5.53 -25.59 10.31
C VAL A 329 -4.56 -26.65 9.80
#